data_AF-A0A011PPQ1-F1
#
_entry.id   AF-A0A011PPQ1-F1
#
_cell.length_a   1.000
_cell.length_b   1.000
_cell.length_c   1.000
_cell.angle_alpha   90.00
_cell.angle_beta   90.00
_cell.angle_gamma   90.00
#
_symmetry.space_group_name_H-M   'P 1'
#
loop_
_entity.id
_entity.type
_entity.pdbx_description
1 polymer ?
#
loop_
_entity_poly.entity_id
_entity_poly.type
_entity_poly.pdbx_seq_one_letter_code
_entity_poly.pdbx_strand_id
1 'polypeptide(L)'
;MPLARQLILALLVAGLVACSWLAPLDASATQQADAGLKRALLSFATARALNAAISVAQGTEVSVQPGGMGVVLTPGEVLDPVNDLVEQFSNVMLAASVAFGVQKMLISMAGYWLISLLMSAAALCWAWFHFRREALPAWLSRTLVILLMLRFAVPAVTIGSDLLFEKFLVADYDASQQVMSAAPAQVARLDAPQPLPSGEQGLLDRIKGWGQDLEVKARFDALQQAAEQATEHIITLIVIFLLQTVVIPLLLLSGLYGLARAAFQRPPR
;
A
#
# COMPACT_ATOMS: atom_id res chain seq x y z
N MET A 1 21.06 35.80 28.02
CA MET A 1 20.06 35.03 27.24
C MET A 1 20.23 34.97 25.72
N PRO A 2 20.89 35.94 25.01
CA PRO A 2 21.08 35.79 23.55
C PRO A 2 22.12 34.71 23.19
N LEU A 3 23.21 34.58 23.96
CA LEU A 3 24.28 33.60 23.72
C LEU A 3 23.79 32.14 23.80
N ALA A 4 22.95 31.81 24.80
CA ALA A 4 22.38 30.46 24.92
C ALA A 4 21.52 30.10 23.70
N ARG A 5 20.69 31.03 23.23
CA ARG A 5 19.86 30.83 22.03
C ARG A 5 20.70 30.68 20.76
N GLN A 6 21.77 31.45 20.63
CA GLN A 6 22.73 31.36 19.50
C GLN A 6 23.43 29.99 19.48
N LEU A 7 23.92 29.54 20.64
CA LEU A 7 24.55 28.23 20.78
C LEU A 7 23.58 27.09 20.46
N ILE A 8 22.34 27.15 20.94
CA ILE A 8 21.31 26.14 20.64
C ILE A 8 21.04 26.06 19.13
N LEU A 9 20.91 27.20 18.44
CA LEU A 9 20.67 27.22 16.99
C LEU A 9 21.86 26.68 16.20
N ALA A 10 23.09 27.08 16.56
CA ALA A 10 24.30 26.57 15.93
C ALA A 10 24.45 25.05 16.12
N LEU A 11 24.14 24.56 17.33
CA LEU A 11 24.19 23.13 17.66
C LEU A 11 23.10 22.34 16.92
N LEU A 12 21.92 22.92 16.73
CA LEU A 12 20.83 22.34 15.93
C LEU A 12 21.24 22.23 14.45
N VAL A 13 21.79 23.30 13.85
CA VAL A 13 22.27 23.28 12.47
C VAL A 13 23.42 22.28 12.29
N ALA A 14 24.37 22.24 13.24
CA ALA A 14 25.45 21.26 13.23
C ALA A 14 24.91 19.82 13.35
N GLY A 15 23.91 19.60 14.20
CA GLY A 15 23.20 18.32 14.31
C GLY A 15 22.52 17.90 13.00
N LEU A 16 21.81 18.81 12.33
CA LEU A 16 21.18 18.54 11.03
C LEU A 16 22.20 18.19 9.94
N VAL A 17 23.34 18.88 9.91
CA VAL A 17 24.44 18.54 9.00
C VAL A 17 25.01 17.17 9.33
N ALA A 18 25.28 16.87 10.60
CA ALA A 18 25.75 15.55 11.02
C ALA A 18 24.75 14.45 10.61
N CYS A 19 23.45 14.66 10.82
CA CYS A 19 22.39 13.75 10.37
C CYS A 19 22.34 13.61 8.84
N SER A 20 22.67 14.64 8.07
CA SER A 20 22.75 14.56 6.60
C SER A 20 23.85 13.60 6.14
N TRP A 21 24.98 13.58 6.85
CA TRP A 21 26.14 12.73 6.57
C TRP A 21 25.99 11.31 7.12
N LEU A 22 25.48 11.18 8.35
CA LEU A 22 25.25 9.89 9.00
C LEU A 22 24.00 9.17 8.46
N ALA A 23 23.11 9.90 7.79
CA ALA A 23 21.91 9.37 7.14
C ALA A 23 21.06 8.41 8.02
N PRO A 24 20.87 8.65 9.33
CA PRO A 24 20.21 7.67 10.20
C PRO A 24 18.75 7.42 9.80
N LEU A 25 18.10 8.42 9.21
CA LEU A 25 16.72 8.33 8.73
C LEU A 25 16.61 7.57 7.40
N ASP A 26 17.65 7.57 6.58
CA ASP A 26 17.60 6.94 5.25
C ASP A 26 17.52 5.43 5.36
N ALA A 27 18.25 4.83 6.31
CA ALA A 27 18.22 3.39 6.55
C ALA A 27 16.81 2.95 6.99
N SER A 28 16.23 3.64 7.96
CA SER A 28 14.87 3.35 8.44
C SER A 28 13.82 3.57 7.34
N ALA A 29 13.88 4.69 6.62
CA ALA A 29 12.95 4.98 5.53
C ALA A 29 13.07 3.97 4.37
N THR A 30 14.29 3.52 4.05
CA THR A 30 14.52 2.52 3.00
C THR A 30 13.97 1.16 3.40
N GLN A 31 14.27 0.71 4.63
CA GLN A 31 13.74 -0.55 5.17
C GLN A 31 12.21 -0.56 5.12
N GLN A 32 11.61 0.57 5.44
CA GLN A 32 10.18 0.73 5.43
C GLN A 32 9.58 0.70 4.01
N ALA A 33 10.16 1.44 3.06
CA ALA A 33 9.75 1.39 1.66
C ALA A 33 9.86 -0.05 1.12
N ASP A 34 10.91 -0.79 1.52
CA ASP A 34 11.06 -2.21 1.20
C ASP A 34 9.99 -3.10 1.84
N ALA A 35 9.60 -2.82 3.09
CA ALA A 35 8.52 -3.53 3.75
C ALA A 35 7.15 -3.27 3.09
N GLY A 36 6.87 -2.03 2.69
CA GLY A 36 5.68 -1.66 1.92
C GLY A 36 5.65 -2.35 0.56
N LEU A 37 6.77 -2.32 -0.17
CA LEU A 37 6.94 -3.00 -1.45
C LEU A 37 6.69 -4.51 -1.33
N LYS A 38 7.27 -5.17 -0.33
CA LYS A 38 7.07 -6.62 -0.10
C LYS A 38 5.60 -6.95 0.16
N ARG A 39 4.92 -6.16 0.99
CA ARG A 39 3.49 -6.33 1.27
C ARG A 39 2.66 -6.18 0.00
N ALA A 40 2.89 -5.11 -0.78
CA ALA A 40 2.19 -4.88 -2.04
C ALA A 40 2.41 -6.02 -3.04
N LEU A 41 3.65 -6.50 -3.19
CA LEU A 41 3.97 -7.63 -4.09
C LEU A 41 3.34 -8.94 -3.62
N LEU A 42 3.30 -9.20 -2.31
CA LEU A 42 2.63 -10.36 -1.76
C LEU A 42 1.13 -10.32 -2.07
N SER A 43 0.47 -9.20 -1.76
CA SER A 43 -0.94 -8.99 -2.07
C SER A 43 -1.24 -9.11 -3.58
N PHE A 44 -0.37 -8.56 -4.43
CA PHE A 44 -0.45 -8.70 -5.89
C PHE A 44 -0.39 -10.17 -6.33
N ALA A 45 0.58 -10.93 -5.81
CA ALA A 45 0.72 -12.34 -6.13
C ALA A 45 -0.50 -13.15 -5.67
N THR A 46 -1.03 -12.85 -4.48
CA THR A 46 -2.26 -13.47 -3.98
C THR A 46 -3.46 -13.16 -4.88
N ALA A 47 -3.63 -11.91 -5.29
CA ALA A 47 -4.69 -11.51 -6.21
C ALA A 47 -4.59 -12.26 -7.54
N ARG A 48 -3.39 -12.38 -8.11
CA ARG A 48 -3.18 -13.13 -9.36
C ARG A 48 -3.42 -14.62 -9.21
N ALA A 49 -3.04 -15.21 -8.08
CA ALA A 49 -3.36 -16.61 -7.78
C ALA A 49 -4.88 -16.83 -7.66
N LEU A 50 -5.59 -15.91 -7.01
CA LEU A 50 -7.05 -15.97 -6.88
C LEU A 50 -7.73 -15.82 -8.24
N ASN A 51 -7.31 -14.83 -9.05
CA ASN A 51 -7.79 -14.62 -10.41
C ASN A 51 -7.59 -15.87 -11.29
N ALA A 52 -6.44 -16.53 -11.18
CA ALA A 52 -6.17 -17.77 -11.91
C ALA A 52 -7.08 -18.92 -11.44
N ALA A 53 -7.30 -19.06 -10.13
CA ALA A 53 -8.18 -20.09 -9.58
C ALA A 53 -9.65 -19.88 -10.00
N ILE A 54 -10.14 -18.63 -9.97
CA ILE A 54 -11.50 -18.28 -10.41
C ILE A 54 -11.64 -18.55 -11.91
N SER A 55 -10.67 -18.13 -12.73
CA SER A 55 -10.70 -18.36 -14.19
C SER A 55 -10.76 -19.86 -14.55
N VAL A 56 -10.08 -20.72 -13.79
CA VAL A 56 -10.19 -22.18 -13.98
C VAL A 56 -11.59 -22.68 -13.61
N ALA A 57 -12.11 -22.28 -12.45
CA ALA A 57 -13.46 -22.67 -12.01
C ALA A 57 -14.57 -22.18 -12.97
N GLN A 58 -14.39 -21.00 -13.58
CA GLN A 58 -15.29 -20.47 -14.61
C GLN A 58 -15.22 -21.29 -15.90
N GLY A 59 -14.03 -21.76 -16.28
CA GLY A 59 -13.83 -22.59 -17.48
C GLY A 59 -14.43 -24.01 -17.37
N THR A 60 -14.74 -24.49 -16.16
CA THR A 60 -15.38 -25.79 -15.90
C THR A 60 -16.91 -25.70 -16.08
N GLU A 61 -17.39 -25.24 -17.23
CA GLU A 61 -18.82 -25.23 -17.54
C GLU A 61 -19.34 -26.64 -17.83
N VAL A 62 -20.18 -27.18 -16.94
CA VAL A 62 -21.00 -28.35 -17.24
C VAL A 62 -22.29 -27.86 -17.90
N SER A 63 -22.44 -28.08 -19.20
CA SER A 63 -23.68 -27.80 -19.93
C SER A 63 -24.81 -28.76 -19.49
N VAL A 64 -25.47 -28.43 -18.39
CA VAL A 64 -26.73 -29.10 -18.03
C VAL A 64 -27.83 -28.38 -18.78
N GLN A 65 -28.48 -29.03 -19.74
CA GLN A 65 -29.67 -28.53 -20.44
C GLN A 65 -30.92 -29.14 -19.79
N PRO A 66 -31.57 -28.48 -18.82
CA PRO A 66 -32.81 -28.99 -18.26
C PRO A 66 -33.94 -28.55 -19.18
N GLY A 67 -34.45 -29.48 -20.01
CA GLY A 67 -35.74 -29.31 -20.67
C GLY A 67 -35.76 -28.53 -21.99
N GLY A 68 -34.66 -28.44 -22.74
CA GLY A 68 -34.67 -27.97 -24.14
C GLY A 68 -34.96 -26.47 -24.35
N MET A 69 -35.18 -25.71 -23.29
CA MET A 69 -35.14 -24.25 -23.27
C MET A 69 -33.78 -23.86 -22.72
N GLY A 70 -32.88 -23.39 -23.58
CA GLY A 70 -31.49 -23.05 -23.25
C GLY A 70 -31.37 -21.84 -22.33
N VAL A 71 -31.73 -22.00 -21.05
CA VAL A 71 -31.30 -21.09 -20.00
C VAL A 71 -30.00 -21.66 -19.46
N VAL A 72 -28.89 -21.17 -19.98
CA VAL A 72 -27.56 -21.51 -19.48
C VAL A 72 -27.44 -20.86 -18.10
N LEU A 73 -27.55 -21.65 -17.03
CA LEU A 73 -27.13 -21.22 -15.71
C LEU A 73 -25.63 -21.46 -15.63
N THR A 74 -24.83 -20.50 -16.09
CA THR A 74 -23.37 -20.47 -15.98
C THR A 74 -23.03 -20.10 -14.53
N PRO A 75 -22.57 -21.03 -13.68
CA PRO A 75 -22.13 -20.69 -12.32
C PRO A 75 -20.96 -19.69 -12.33
N GLY A 76 -20.23 -19.61 -13.46
CA GLY A 76 -19.12 -18.68 -13.68
C GLY A 76 -19.52 -17.21 -13.72
N GLU A 77 -20.72 -16.86 -14.21
CA GLU A 77 -21.19 -15.46 -14.30
C GLU A 77 -21.43 -14.84 -12.91
N VAL A 78 -21.75 -15.65 -11.91
CA VAL A 78 -21.95 -15.18 -10.53
C VAL A 78 -20.62 -14.76 -9.88
N LEU A 79 -19.50 -15.35 -10.34
CA LEU A 79 -18.17 -15.03 -9.85
C LEU A 79 -17.51 -13.87 -10.62
N ASP A 80 -18.07 -13.45 -11.76
CA ASP A 80 -17.50 -12.37 -12.59
C ASP A 80 -17.27 -11.06 -11.81
N PRO A 81 -18.23 -10.55 -11.00
CA PRO A 81 -18.01 -9.30 -10.27
C PRO A 81 -16.83 -9.38 -9.29
N VAL A 82 -16.62 -10.56 -8.68
CA VAL A 82 -15.49 -10.78 -7.77
C VAL A 82 -14.19 -10.87 -8.56
N ASN A 83 -14.18 -11.58 -9.69
CA ASN A 83 -13.02 -11.67 -10.56
C ASN A 83 -12.57 -10.27 -11.02
N ASP A 84 -13.49 -9.41 -11.45
CA ASP A 84 -13.20 -8.03 -11.86
C ASP A 84 -12.61 -7.20 -10.72
N LEU A 85 -13.10 -7.40 -9.48
CA LEU A 85 -12.53 -6.75 -8.29
C LEU A 85 -11.13 -7.25 -7.96
N VAL A 86 -10.88 -8.55 -8.10
CA VAL A 86 -9.56 -9.15 -7.90
C VAL A 86 -8.57 -8.62 -8.95
N GLU A 87 -9.00 -8.44 -10.20
CA GLU A 87 -8.18 -7.84 -11.24
C GLU A 87 -7.84 -6.37 -10.93
N GLN A 88 -8.83 -5.56 -10.56
CA GLN A 88 -8.62 -4.17 -10.14
C GLN A 88 -7.68 -4.09 -8.93
N PHE A 89 -7.88 -4.96 -7.95
CA PHE A 89 -7.02 -5.07 -6.77
C PHE A 89 -5.59 -5.38 -7.14
N SER A 90 -5.36 -6.37 -8.00
CA SER A 90 -4.05 -6.69 -8.56
C SER A 90 -3.41 -5.46 -9.20
N ASN A 91 -4.15 -4.71 -10.02
CA ASN A 91 -3.62 -3.50 -10.66
C ASN A 91 -3.25 -2.40 -9.63
N VAL A 92 -4.05 -2.22 -8.58
CA VAL A 92 -3.73 -1.29 -7.47
C VAL A 92 -2.49 -1.75 -6.70
N MET A 93 -2.34 -3.04 -6.39
CA MET A 93 -1.16 -3.57 -5.70
C MET A 93 0.11 -3.43 -6.54
N LEU A 94 0.01 -3.62 -7.86
CA LEU A 94 1.11 -3.35 -8.77
C LEU A 94 1.51 -1.87 -8.74
N ALA A 95 0.53 -0.96 -8.83
CA ALA A 95 0.78 0.47 -8.73
C ALA A 95 1.40 0.87 -7.37
N ALA A 96 0.91 0.29 -6.27
CA ALA A 96 1.47 0.48 -4.93
C ALA A 96 2.93 0.00 -4.85
N SER A 97 3.24 -1.15 -5.45
CA SER A 97 4.61 -1.68 -5.55
C SER A 97 5.52 -0.71 -6.30
N VAL A 98 5.06 -0.18 -7.44
CA VAL A 98 5.80 0.84 -8.19
C VAL A 98 5.99 2.11 -7.36
N ALA A 99 4.97 2.57 -6.64
CA ALA A 99 5.05 3.76 -5.79
C ALA A 99 6.12 3.61 -4.68
N PHE A 100 6.15 2.47 -3.97
CA PHE A 100 7.21 2.20 -2.98
C PHE A 100 8.60 2.09 -3.61
N GLY A 101 8.70 1.50 -4.81
CA GLY A 101 9.95 1.48 -5.58
C GLY A 101 10.45 2.88 -5.92
N VAL A 102 9.57 3.75 -6.39
CA VAL A 102 9.87 5.17 -6.67
C VAL A 102 10.29 5.89 -5.39
N GLN A 103 9.59 5.68 -4.28
CA GLN A 103 9.93 6.26 -2.98
C GLN A 103 11.33 5.85 -2.52
N LYS A 104 11.69 4.56 -2.66
CA LYS A 104 13.05 4.08 -2.38
C LYS A 104 14.11 4.75 -3.24
N MET A 105 13.84 4.91 -4.53
CA MET A 105 14.76 5.63 -5.44
C MET A 105 14.91 7.10 -5.05
N LEU A 106 13.81 7.77 -4.69
CA LEU A 106 13.83 9.16 -4.23
C LEU A 106 14.63 9.32 -2.93
N ILE A 107 14.54 8.37 -1.98
CA ILE A 107 15.38 8.37 -0.77
C ILE A 107 16.86 8.28 -1.15
N SER A 108 17.22 7.36 -2.04
CA SER A 108 18.61 7.20 -2.50
C SER A 108 19.14 8.45 -3.22
N MET A 109 18.31 9.07 -4.10
CA MET A 109 18.66 10.31 -4.79
C MET A 109 18.80 11.49 -3.82
N ALA A 110 17.90 11.62 -2.85
CA ALA A 110 17.97 12.65 -1.82
C ALA A 110 19.19 12.48 -0.89
N GLY A 111 19.66 11.24 -0.69
CA GLY A 111 20.85 10.90 0.07
C GLY A 111 22.18 11.13 -0.67
N TYR A 112 22.16 11.66 -1.90
CA TYR A 112 23.38 11.86 -2.66
C TYR A 112 24.35 12.84 -1.97
N TRP A 113 25.64 12.49 -1.93
CA TRP A 113 26.66 13.22 -1.17
C TRP A 113 26.74 14.72 -1.52
N LEU A 114 26.41 15.11 -2.77
CA LEU A 114 26.41 16.50 -3.20
C LEU A 114 25.38 17.35 -2.45
N ILE A 115 24.22 16.78 -2.09
CA ILE A 115 23.20 17.46 -1.29
C ILE A 115 23.73 17.71 0.11
N SER A 116 24.38 16.72 0.73
CA SER A 116 25.06 16.87 2.03
C SER A 116 26.18 17.90 1.98
N LEU A 117 26.98 17.94 0.91
CA LEU A 117 28.04 18.94 0.72
C LEU A 117 27.47 20.36 0.62
N LEU A 118 26.44 20.56 -0.21
CA LEU A 118 25.77 21.85 -0.36
C LEU A 118 25.11 22.30 0.95
N MET A 119 24.50 21.36 1.69
CA MET A 119 23.98 21.63 3.04
C MET A 119 25.09 22.07 4.00
N SER A 120 26.23 21.38 4.02
CA SER A 120 27.38 21.75 4.85
C SER A 120 27.92 23.14 4.49
N ALA A 121 28.06 23.45 3.20
CA ALA A 121 28.52 24.76 2.73
C ALA A 121 27.54 25.87 3.14
N ALA A 122 26.25 25.67 2.94
CA ALA A 122 25.20 26.62 3.34
C ALA A 122 25.18 26.82 4.87
N ALA A 123 25.33 25.74 5.64
CA ALA A 123 25.41 25.77 7.09
C ALA A 123 26.64 26.51 7.61
N LEU A 124 27.81 26.30 6.99
CA LEU A 124 29.05 27.00 7.34
C LEU A 124 28.96 28.50 7.04
N CYS A 125 28.46 28.87 5.86
CA CYS A 125 28.18 30.27 5.52
C CYS A 125 27.20 30.89 6.54
N TRP A 126 26.15 30.16 6.91
CA TRP A 126 25.17 30.64 7.89
C TRP A 126 25.82 30.85 9.27
N ALA A 127 26.62 29.88 9.74
CA ALA A 127 27.34 29.99 10.99
C ALA A 127 28.34 31.16 10.99
N TRP A 128 29.05 31.38 9.88
CA TRP A 128 30.01 32.48 9.73
C TRP A 128 29.35 33.86 9.92
N PHE A 129 28.26 34.14 9.20
CA PHE A 129 27.50 35.39 9.35
C PHE A 129 26.89 35.52 10.75
N HIS A 130 26.42 34.41 11.32
CA HIS A 130 25.85 34.37 12.66
C HIS A 130 26.88 34.73 13.75
N PHE A 131 28.08 34.16 13.69
CA PHE A 131 29.16 34.44 14.65
C PHE A 131 29.76 35.85 14.49
N ARG A 132 29.77 36.40 13.27
CA ARG A 132 30.20 37.78 13.02
C ARG A 132 29.17 38.84 13.43
N ARG A 133 27.98 38.44 13.91
CA ARG A 133 26.85 39.34 14.22
C ARG A 133 26.42 40.21 13.04
N GLU A 134 26.69 39.76 11.82
CA GLU A 134 26.26 40.42 10.59
C GLU A 134 24.80 40.04 10.28
N ALA A 135 24.08 40.91 9.58
CA ALA A 135 22.71 40.62 9.16
C ALA A 135 22.70 39.38 8.25
N LEU A 136 22.03 38.31 8.72
CA LEU A 136 21.89 37.07 7.97
C LEU A 136 21.06 37.34 6.70
N PRO A 137 21.63 37.13 5.50
CA PRO A 137 20.87 37.36 4.28
C PRO A 137 19.73 36.35 4.17
N ALA A 138 18.52 36.84 3.88
CA ALA A 138 17.32 36.01 3.79
C ALA A 138 17.45 34.86 2.78
N TRP A 139 18.17 35.07 1.68
CA TRP A 139 18.40 34.03 0.65
C TRP A 139 19.15 32.82 1.19
N LEU A 140 20.10 33.01 2.11
CA LEU A 140 20.90 31.91 2.68
C LEU A 140 20.05 30.99 3.55
N SER A 141 19.17 31.57 4.38
CA SER A 141 18.20 30.82 5.17
C SER A 141 17.19 30.06 4.30
N ARG A 142 16.76 30.66 3.17
CA ARG A 142 15.87 30.02 2.20
C ARG A 142 16.55 28.83 1.53
N THR A 143 17.78 28.98 1.06
CA THR A 143 18.55 27.90 0.46
C THR A 143 18.76 26.74 1.45
N LEU A 144 19.09 27.04 2.71
CA LEU A 144 19.25 26.01 3.75
C LEU A 144 17.96 25.20 3.97
N VAL A 145 16.80 25.87 4.06
CA VAL A 145 15.50 25.20 4.25
C VAL A 145 15.12 24.39 3.01
N ILE A 146 15.38 24.88 1.80
CA ILE A 146 15.14 24.12 0.56
C ILE A 146 16.01 22.85 0.53
N LEU A 147 17.30 22.96 0.87
CA LEU A 147 18.20 21.81 0.94
C LEU A 147 17.76 20.81 2.03
N LEU A 148 17.32 21.30 3.18
CA LEU A 148 16.74 20.46 4.24
C LEU A 148 15.50 19.71 3.75
N MET A 149 14.58 20.40 3.07
CA MET A 149 13.40 19.76 2.49
C MET A 149 13.79 18.73 1.44
N LEU A 150 14.73 19.04 0.55
CA LEU A 150 15.20 18.11 -0.46
C LEU A 150 15.82 16.84 0.16
N ARG A 151 16.59 17.00 1.26
CA ARG A 151 17.30 15.91 1.92
C ARG A 151 16.41 15.04 2.81
N PHE A 152 15.48 15.67 3.54
CA PHE A 152 14.76 15.02 4.64
C PHE A 152 13.26 14.88 4.41
N ALA A 153 12.64 15.53 3.42
CA ALA A 153 11.20 15.41 3.21
C ALA A 153 10.78 13.98 2.91
N VAL A 154 11.45 13.31 1.96
CA VAL A 154 11.08 11.93 1.59
C VAL A 154 11.32 10.95 2.74
N PRO A 155 12.48 10.90 3.41
CA PRO A 155 12.66 10.05 4.58
C PRO A 155 11.66 10.33 5.71
N ALA A 156 11.39 11.61 6.01
CA ALA A 156 10.46 11.99 7.07
C ALA A 156 9.02 11.58 6.76
N VAL A 157 8.57 11.79 5.52
CA VAL A 157 7.25 11.36 5.06
C VAL A 157 7.13 9.85 5.13
N THR A 158 8.17 9.12 4.70
CA THR A 158 8.21 7.65 4.72
C THR A 158 7.99 7.15 6.14
N ILE A 159 8.86 7.56 7.08
CA ILE A 159 8.80 7.16 8.49
C ILE A 159 7.46 7.55 9.11
N GLY A 160 6.95 8.76 8.81
CA GLY A 160 5.64 9.20 9.27
C GLY A 160 4.50 8.32 8.75
N SER A 161 4.56 7.88 7.50
CA SER A 161 3.61 6.92 6.93
C SER A 161 3.67 5.56 7.62
N ASP A 162 4.83 5.13 8.13
CA ASP A 162 4.91 3.88 8.93
C ASP A 162 4.18 4.06 10.23
N LEU A 163 4.46 5.21 10.86
CA LEU A 163 3.83 5.72 12.06
C LEU A 163 2.36 5.36 12.12
N LEU A 164 1.72 5.81 11.03
CA LEU A 164 0.29 5.73 10.84
C LEU A 164 -0.14 4.34 10.39
N PHE A 165 0.64 3.66 9.54
CA PHE A 165 0.35 2.30 9.11
C PHE A 165 0.35 1.32 10.31
N GLU A 166 1.43 1.27 11.09
CA GLU A 166 1.56 0.36 12.23
C GLU A 166 0.47 0.62 13.29
N LYS A 167 0.09 1.88 13.48
CA LYS A 167 -0.89 2.24 14.50
C LYS A 167 -2.34 1.98 14.09
N PHE A 168 -2.68 2.20 12.82
CA PHE A 168 -4.08 2.24 12.39
C PHE A 168 -4.45 1.22 11.32
N LEU A 169 -3.50 0.71 10.54
CA LEU A 169 -3.80 -0.08 9.33
C LEU A 169 -3.30 -1.52 9.41
N VAL A 170 -2.32 -1.82 10.28
CA VAL A 170 -1.68 -3.15 10.32
C VAL A 170 -2.65 -4.27 10.68
N ALA A 171 -3.56 -4.02 11.62
CA ALA A 171 -4.52 -5.04 12.07
C ALA A 171 -5.50 -5.42 10.94
N ASP A 172 -6.06 -4.43 10.26
CA ASP A 172 -7.00 -4.64 9.16
C ASP A 172 -6.31 -5.24 7.93
N TYR A 173 -5.05 -4.85 7.69
CA TYR A 173 -4.20 -5.44 6.65
C TYR A 173 -3.96 -6.92 6.92
N ASP A 174 -3.48 -7.29 8.11
CA ASP A 174 -3.15 -8.68 8.43
C ASP A 174 -4.40 -9.58 8.40
N ALA A 175 -5.52 -9.09 8.93
CA ALA A 175 -6.79 -9.82 8.90
C ALA A 175 -7.26 -10.06 7.46
N SER A 176 -7.27 -9.03 6.62
CA SER A 176 -7.76 -9.13 5.24
C SER A 176 -6.80 -9.93 4.36
N GLN A 177 -5.49 -9.79 4.56
CA GLN A 177 -4.47 -10.52 3.80
C GLN A 177 -4.49 -12.02 4.10
N GLN A 178 -4.75 -12.44 5.34
CA GLN A 178 -4.85 -13.86 5.69
C GLN A 178 -6.02 -14.54 5.00
N VAL A 179 -7.20 -13.90 4.99
CA VAL A 179 -8.38 -14.41 4.28
C VAL A 179 -8.10 -14.53 2.79
N MET A 180 -7.50 -13.48 2.19
CA MET A 180 -7.16 -13.46 0.77
C MET A 180 -6.16 -14.56 0.38
N SER A 181 -5.17 -14.84 1.24
CA SER A 181 -4.12 -15.83 0.98
C SER A 181 -4.63 -17.27 1.01
N ALA A 182 -5.70 -17.54 1.76
CA ALA A 182 -6.33 -18.86 1.84
C ALA A 182 -7.36 -19.10 0.72
N ALA A 183 -7.94 -18.03 0.14
CA ALA A 183 -9.03 -18.12 -0.83
C ALA A 183 -8.69 -18.94 -2.11
N PRO A 184 -7.53 -18.79 -2.78
CA PRO A 184 -7.22 -19.57 -3.98
C PRO A 184 -7.27 -21.09 -3.75
N ALA A 185 -6.79 -21.56 -2.59
CA ALA A 185 -6.80 -22.97 -2.25
C ALA A 185 -8.21 -23.50 -1.92
N GLN A 186 -9.11 -22.64 -1.44
CA GLN A 186 -10.50 -22.99 -1.20
C GLN A 186 -11.26 -23.14 -2.52
N VAL A 187 -11.08 -22.18 -3.45
CA VAL A 187 -11.67 -22.23 -4.80
C VAL A 187 -11.22 -23.49 -5.54
N ALA A 188 -9.93 -23.81 -5.51
CA ALA A 188 -9.40 -25.02 -6.17
C ALA A 188 -9.97 -26.34 -5.59
N ARG A 189 -10.38 -26.36 -4.32
CA ARG A 189 -11.00 -27.56 -3.70
C ARG A 189 -12.47 -27.74 -4.07
N LEU A 190 -13.17 -26.64 -4.35
CA LEU A 190 -14.56 -26.68 -4.80
C LEU A 190 -14.68 -27.25 -6.22
N ASP A 191 -13.64 -27.09 -7.04
CA ASP A 191 -13.57 -27.60 -8.42
C ASP A 191 -12.97 -29.02 -8.54
N ALA A 192 -12.65 -29.68 -7.41
CA ALA A 192 -12.13 -31.05 -7.44
C ALA A 192 -13.24 -32.02 -7.94
N PRO A 193 -13.01 -32.77 -9.04
CA PRO A 193 -14.03 -33.63 -9.61
C PRO A 193 -14.49 -34.68 -8.59
N GLN A 194 -15.78 -34.68 -8.24
CA GLN A 194 -16.37 -35.84 -7.59
C GLN A 194 -16.49 -36.97 -8.62
N PRO A 195 -16.12 -38.23 -8.28
CA PRO A 195 -16.31 -39.34 -9.20
C PRO A 195 -17.79 -39.46 -9.54
N LEU A 196 -18.15 -39.33 -10.83
CA LEU A 196 -19.52 -39.53 -11.27
C LEU A 196 -19.96 -40.97 -10.93
N PRO A 197 -21.09 -41.18 -10.25
CA PRO A 197 -21.65 -42.50 -10.11
C PRO A 197 -22.21 -42.95 -11.47
N SER A 198 -21.55 -43.91 -12.10
CA SER A 198 -22.08 -44.68 -13.21
C SER A 198 -23.22 -45.58 -12.70
N GLY A 199 -24.47 -45.15 -12.86
CA GLY A 199 -25.62 -45.94 -12.44
C GLY A 199 -26.93 -45.43 -13.02
N GLU A 200 -27.73 -46.34 -13.56
CA GLU A 200 -28.95 -46.10 -14.34
C GLU A 200 -29.95 -45.16 -13.65
N GLN A 201 -30.45 -44.19 -14.43
CA GLN A 201 -31.46 -43.20 -14.03
C GLN A 201 -32.75 -43.89 -13.59
N GLY A 202 -32.95 -43.97 -12.28
CA GLY A 202 -34.16 -44.51 -11.64
C GLY A 202 -34.97 -43.42 -10.96
N LEU A 203 -36.26 -43.65 -10.72
CA LEU A 203 -37.20 -42.75 -10.01
C LEU A 203 -36.70 -42.22 -8.64
N LEU A 204 -35.69 -42.86 -8.04
CA LEU A 204 -34.92 -42.38 -6.88
C LEU A 204 -34.14 -41.08 -7.16
N ASP A 205 -33.71 -40.83 -8.39
CA ASP A 205 -33.03 -39.58 -8.78
C ASP A 205 -33.97 -38.37 -8.79
N ARG A 206 -35.28 -38.56 -9.03
CA ARG A 206 -36.26 -37.46 -8.92
C ARG A 206 -36.51 -37.03 -7.47
N ILE A 207 -36.45 -37.97 -6.51
CA ILE A 207 -36.56 -37.66 -5.08
C ILE A 207 -35.23 -37.09 -4.55
N LYS A 208 -34.09 -37.56 -5.05
CA LYS A 208 -32.79 -36.88 -4.84
C LYS A 208 -32.77 -35.46 -5.41
N GLY A 209 -33.47 -35.20 -6.51
CA GLY A 209 -33.59 -33.87 -7.12
C GLY A 209 -34.06 -32.79 -6.15
N TRP A 210 -35.02 -33.10 -5.27
CA TRP A 210 -35.46 -32.16 -4.21
C TRP A 210 -34.38 -31.89 -3.15
N GLY A 211 -33.53 -32.86 -2.84
CA GLY A 211 -32.37 -32.67 -1.96
C GLY A 211 -31.21 -31.93 -2.65
N GLN A 212 -31.04 -32.14 -3.95
CA GLN A 212 -30.04 -31.47 -4.78
C GLN A 212 -30.38 -29.99 -4.98
N ASP A 213 -31.66 -29.61 -5.14
CA ASP A 213 -32.06 -28.20 -5.23
C ASP A 213 -31.73 -27.43 -3.93
N LEU A 214 -31.92 -28.07 -2.77
CA LEU A 214 -31.51 -27.53 -1.47
C LEU A 214 -29.99 -27.44 -1.32
N GLU A 215 -29.25 -28.44 -1.81
CA GLU A 215 -27.79 -28.47 -1.78
C GLU A 215 -27.17 -27.45 -2.75
N VAL A 216 -27.73 -27.30 -3.95
CA VAL A 216 -27.33 -26.29 -4.95
C VAL A 216 -27.61 -24.88 -4.42
N LYS A 217 -28.76 -24.67 -3.78
CA LYS A 217 -29.07 -23.38 -3.14
C LYS A 217 -28.12 -23.09 -1.97
N ALA A 218 -27.81 -24.07 -1.12
CA ALA A 218 -26.84 -23.91 -0.05
C ALA A 218 -25.41 -23.63 -0.56
N ARG A 219 -25.00 -24.27 -1.67
CA ARG A 219 -23.73 -23.98 -2.36
C ARG A 219 -23.72 -22.59 -2.98
N PHE A 220 -24.84 -22.16 -3.57
CA PHE A 220 -25.00 -20.82 -4.11
C PHE A 220 -24.91 -19.76 -3.02
N ASP A 221 -25.64 -19.93 -1.92
CA ASP A 221 -25.60 -19.02 -0.76
C ASP A 221 -24.18 -18.96 -0.16
N ALA A 222 -23.48 -20.11 -0.09
CA ALA A 222 -22.09 -20.16 0.38
C ALA A 222 -21.11 -19.46 -0.57
N LEU A 223 -21.28 -19.60 -1.90
CA LEU A 223 -20.49 -18.89 -2.89
C LEU A 223 -20.76 -17.39 -2.85
N GLN A 224 -22.01 -16.98 -2.69
CA GLN A 224 -22.40 -15.58 -2.55
C GLN A 224 -21.78 -14.97 -1.28
N GLN A 225 -21.86 -15.66 -0.14
CA GLN A 225 -21.28 -15.18 1.11
C GLN A 225 -19.75 -15.10 1.03
N ALA A 226 -19.10 -16.07 0.39
CA ALA A 226 -17.65 -16.03 0.14
C ALA A 226 -17.26 -14.87 -0.80
N ALA A 227 -18.07 -14.60 -1.83
CA ALA A 227 -17.91 -13.48 -2.75
C ALA A 227 -18.05 -12.12 -2.06
N GLU A 228 -19.06 -11.96 -1.22
CA GLU A 228 -19.28 -10.75 -0.41
C GLU A 228 -18.10 -10.51 0.55
N GLN A 229 -17.68 -11.55 1.27
CA GLN A 229 -16.56 -11.45 2.21
C GLN A 229 -15.23 -11.15 1.49
N ALA A 230 -14.96 -11.81 0.36
CA ALA A 230 -13.78 -11.53 -0.46
C ALA A 230 -13.78 -10.08 -0.95
N THR A 231 -14.93 -9.59 -1.41
CA THR A 231 -15.11 -8.21 -1.87
C THR A 231 -14.80 -7.20 -0.78
N GLU A 232 -15.32 -7.40 0.43
CA GLU A 232 -15.07 -6.51 1.58
C GLU A 232 -13.57 -6.44 1.92
N HIS A 233 -12.89 -7.59 1.99
CA HIS A 233 -11.46 -7.64 2.28
C HIS A 233 -10.60 -7.06 1.14
N ILE A 234 -10.98 -7.27 -0.12
CA ILE A 234 -10.31 -6.66 -1.27
C ILE A 234 -10.39 -5.14 -1.19
N ILE A 235 -11.59 -4.59 -0.98
CA ILE A 235 -11.80 -3.14 -0.89
C ILE A 235 -11.01 -2.57 0.29
N THR A 236 -11.04 -3.25 1.44
CA THR A 236 -10.26 -2.85 2.62
C THR A 236 -8.76 -2.77 2.31
N LEU A 237 -8.20 -3.78 1.64
CA LEU A 237 -6.79 -3.77 1.24
C LEU A 237 -6.49 -2.65 0.22
N ILE A 238 -7.36 -2.43 -0.77
CA ILE A 238 -7.22 -1.32 -1.73
C ILE A 238 -7.14 0.01 -0.97
N VAL A 239 -8.08 0.25 -0.05
CA VAL A 239 -8.14 1.48 0.74
C VAL A 239 -6.86 1.64 1.57
N ILE A 240 -6.41 0.59 2.26
CA ILE A 240 -5.19 0.62 3.07
C ILE A 240 -3.97 1.03 2.23
N PHE A 241 -3.78 0.41 1.07
CA PHE A 241 -2.63 0.71 0.22
C PHE A 241 -2.73 2.08 -0.44
N LEU A 242 -3.92 2.54 -0.85
CA LEU A 242 -4.13 3.91 -1.32
C LEU A 242 -3.82 4.93 -0.22
N LEU A 243 -4.24 4.63 1.01
CA LEU A 243 -3.95 5.49 2.15
C LEU A 243 -2.44 5.56 2.39
N GLN A 244 -1.75 4.42 2.37
CA GLN A 244 -0.33 4.32 2.65
C GLN A 244 0.56 4.91 1.55
N THR A 245 0.20 4.76 0.28
CA THR A 245 1.05 5.15 -0.86
C THR A 245 0.72 6.54 -1.42
N VAL A 246 -0.50 7.02 -1.24
CA VAL A 246 -0.96 8.30 -1.81
C VAL A 246 -1.41 9.27 -0.73
N VAL A 247 -2.43 8.91 0.06
CA VAL A 247 -3.10 9.88 0.94
C VAL A 247 -2.19 10.36 2.07
N ILE A 248 -1.64 9.43 2.86
CA ILE A 248 -0.78 9.76 4.01
C ILE A 248 0.49 10.50 3.55
N PRO A 249 1.23 10.01 2.52
CA PRO A 249 2.40 10.73 2.04
C PRO A 249 2.11 12.17 1.61
N LEU A 250 1.01 12.41 0.88
CA LEU A 250 0.62 13.75 0.44
C LEU A 250 0.22 14.64 1.62
N LEU A 251 -0.53 14.11 2.58
CA LEU A 251 -0.90 14.84 3.79
C LEU A 251 0.34 15.26 4.59
N LEU A 252 1.27 14.34 4.84
CA LEU A 252 2.51 14.62 5.57
C LEU A 252 3.39 15.62 4.82
N LEU A 253 3.52 15.48 3.49
CA LEU A 253 4.27 16.41 2.66
C LEU A 253 3.67 17.82 2.69
N SER A 254 2.33 17.93 2.65
CA SER A 254 1.64 19.22 2.77
C SER A 254 1.87 19.86 4.15
N GLY A 255 1.90 19.06 5.22
CA GLY A 255 2.24 19.52 6.57
C GLY A 255 3.67 20.05 6.67
N LEU A 256 4.65 19.32 6.10
CA LEU A 256 6.04 19.76 6.02
C LEU A 256 6.19 21.06 5.23
N TYR A 257 5.51 21.17 4.08
CA TYR A 257 5.50 22.39 3.27
C TYR A 257 4.90 23.58 4.05
N GLY A 258 3.80 23.36 4.77
CA GLY A 258 3.18 24.36 5.65
C GLY A 258 4.14 24.87 6.74
N LEU A 259 4.88 23.95 7.38
CA LEU A 259 5.89 24.30 8.39
C LEU A 259 7.06 25.09 7.80
N ALA A 260 7.57 24.68 6.64
CA ALA A 260 8.63 25.40 5.93
C ALA A 260 8.17 26.82 5.54
N ARG A 261 6.94 26.97 5.04
CA ARG A 261 6.34 28.27 4.71
C ARG A 261 6.17 29.15 5.94
N ALA A 262 5.70 28.60 7.06
CA ALA A 262 5.56 29.33 8.32
C ALA A 262 6.91 29.81 8.86
N ALA A 263 7.99 29.03 8.66
CA ALA A 263 9.34 29.45 9.02
C ALA A 263 9.80 30.67 8.20
N PHE A 264 9.39 30.78 6.93
CA PHE A 264 9.70 31.94 6.09
C PHE A 264 8.86 33.20 6.36
N GLN A 265 7.67 33.05 6.96
CA GLN A 265 6.77 34.17 7.24
C GLN A 265 7.03 34.85 8.59
N ARG A 266 7.85 34.27 9.47
CA ARG A 266 8.26 34.95 10.70
C ARG A 266 9.18 36.12 10.34
N PRO A 267 8.79 37.38 10.61
CA PRO A 267 9.65 38.53 10.32
C PRO A 267 10.95 38.40 11.11
N PRO A 268 12.10 38.79 10.52
CA PRO A 268 13.34 38.88 11.28
C PRO A 268 13.11 39.88 12.42
N ARG A 269 13.23 39.40 13.67
CA ARG A 269 13.31 40.24 14.87
C ARG A 269 14.75 40.67 15.08
#